data_AF-A0A412XV05-F1
#
_entry.id   AF-A0A412XV05-F1
#
_cell.length_a   1.000
_cell.length_b   1.000
_cell.length_c   1.000
_cell.angle_alpha   90.00
_cell.angle_beta   90.00
_cell.angle_gamma   90.00
#
_symmetry.space_group_name_H-M   'P 1'
#
loop_
_entity.id
_entity.type
_entity.pdbx_description
1 polymer ?
#
loop_
_entity_poly.entity_id
_entity_poly.type
_entity_poly.pdbx_seq_one_letter_code
_entity_poly.pdbx_strand_id
1 'polypeptide(L)'
;MKAKRGPKPGATITKIIDRRDIIEKAFLELYMINCLDASPENGLATLARFLYRREKFQQKNGKRISANTIRQDLIELLKESKYTNPRNRKRK
;
A
#
# COMPACT_ATOMS: atom_id res chain seq x y z
N MET A 1 -22.16 19.57 40.06
CA MET A 1 -22.56 18.44 39.19
C MET A 1 -21.30 17.68 38.76
N LYS A 2 -21.20 16.37 39.03
CA LYS A 2 -20.08 15.56 38.50
C LYS A 2 -20.32 15.30 37.02
N ALA A 3 -19.43 15.78 36.14
CA ALA A 3 -19.47 15.42 34.73
C ALA A 3 -19.34 13.89 34.60
N LYS A 4 -20.37 13.24 34.05
CA LYS A 4 -20.29 11.82 33.68
C LYS A 4 -19.20 11.71 32.62
N ARG A 5 -18.05 11.15 32.97
CA ARG A 5 -16.96 10.90 32.01
C ARG A 5 -17.51 9.93 30.96
N GLY A 6 -17.59 10.40 29.71
CA GLY A 6 -17.94 9.55 28.57
C GLY A 6 -16.96 8.38 28.41
N PRO A 7 -17.29 7.40 27.56
CA PRO A 7 -16.42 6.27 27.30
C PRO A 7 -15.01 6.74 26.95
N LYS A 8 -13.98 6.16 27.59
CA LYS A 8 -12.59 6.46 27.23
C LYS A 8 -12.40 6.08 25.75
N PRO A 9 -11.84 6.97 24.91
CA PRO A 9 -11.56 6.63 23.52
C PRO A 9 -10.59 5.43 23.47
N GLY A 10 -10.82 4.53 22.51
CA GLY A 10 -9.94 3.39 22.28
C GLY A 10 -8.55 3.81 21.82
N ALA A 11 -7.62 2.86 21.82
CA ALA A 11 -6.27 3.10 21.33
C ALA A 11 -6.29 3.49 19.84
N THR A 12 -5.57 4.54 19.47
CA THR A 12 -5.45 4.97 18.08
C THR A 12 -4.35 4.18 17.38
N ILE A 13 -4.70 3.47 16.30
CA ILE A 13 -3.72 2.85 15.41
C ILE A 13 -3.17 3.92 14.49
N THR A 14 -1.85 4.14 14.53
CA THR A 14 -1.20 5.24 13.80
C THR A 14 -0.28 4.77 12.67
N LYS A 15 0.08 3.49 12.63
CA LYS A 15 1.07 2.96 11.69
C LYS A 15 1.02 1.43 11.56
N ILE A 16 1.64 0.94 10.49
CA ILE A 16 1.93 -0.46 10.24
C ILE A 16 3.44 -0.64 10.40
N ILE A 17 3.83 -1.52 11.33
CA ILE A 17 5.24 -1.76 11.72
C ILE A 17 5.82 -3.07 11.16
N ASP A 18 4.94 -3.98 10.76
CA ASP A 18 5.28 -5.28 10.20
C ASP A 18 4.17 -5.72 9.25
N ARG A 19 4.48 -6.72 8.42
CA ARG A 19 3.55 -7.33 7.47
C ARG A 19 2.86 -6.37 6.49
N ARG A 20 3.58 -5.33 6.06
CA ARG A 20 3.12 -4.39 5.02
C ARG A 20 2.83 -5.07 3.68
N ASP A 21 3.42 -6.24 3.44
CA ASP A 21 3.16 -7.11 2.28
C ASP A 21 1.66 -7.40 2.12
N ILE A 22 0.91 -7.53 3.22
CA ILE A 22 -0.54 -7.80 3.18
C ILE A 22 -1.28 -6.62 2.52
N ILE A 23 -0.95 -5.40 2.92
CA ILE A 23 -1.59 -4.19 2.38
C ILE A 23 -1.11 -3.93 0.95
N GLU A 24 0.19 -4.08 0.69
CA GLU A 24 0.78 -3.92 -0.64
C GLU A 24 0.15 -4.89 -1.63
N LYS A 25 -0.05 -6.16 -1.25
CA LYS A 25 -0.72 -7.17 -2.07
C LYS A 25 -2.19 -6.84 -2.32
N ALA A 26 -2.94 -6.46 -1.30
CA ALA A 26 -4.36 -6.09 -1.46
C ALA A 26 -4.52 -4.91 -2.43
N PHE A 27 -3.70 -3.87 -2.29
CA PHE A 27 -3.73 -2.73 -3.20
C PHE A 27 -3.22 -3.06 -4.61
N LEU A 28 -2.25 -3.97 -4.73
CA LEU A 28 -1.80 -4.46 -6.03
C LEU A 28 -2.94 -5.19 -6.75
N GLU A 29 -3.65 -6.09 -6.06
CA GLU A 29 -4.79 -6.80 -6.63
C GLU A 29 -5.87 -5.83 -7.11
N LEU A 30 -6.30 -4.89 -6.25
CA LEU A 30 -7.27 -3.84 -6.59
C LEU A 30 -6.82 -3.00 -7.79
N TYR A 31 -5.54 -2.64 -7.84
CA TYR A 31 -4.98 -1.89 -8.97
C TYR A 31 -5.08 -2.70 -10.25
N MET A 32 -4.61 -3.95 -10.24
CA MET A 32 -4.57 -4.82 -11.42
C MET A 32 -5.94 -5.15 -12.00
N ILE A 33 -7.00 -5.20 -11.17
CA ILE A 33 -8.39 -5.39 -11.62
C ILE A 33 -9.12 -4.07 -11.96
N ASN A 34 -8.40 -2.94 -12.02
CA ASN A 34 -8.96 -1.61 -12.29
C ASN A 34 -10.03 -1.14 -11.28
N CYS A 35 -9.92 -1.53 -10.01
CA CYS A 35 -10.79 -1.05 -8.93
C CYS A 35 -10.26 0.24 -8.24
N LEU A 36 -9.16 0.80 -8.74
CA LEU A 36 -8.65 2.10 -8.31
C LEU A 36 -8.86 3.14 -9.41
N ASP A 37 -8.91 4.42 -9.05
CA ASP A 37 -9.06 5.58 -9.95
C ASP A 37 -7.77 5.88 -10.75
N ALA A 38 -7.08 4.82 -11.18
CA ALA A 38 -5.91 4.85 -12.05
C ALA A 38 -5.71 3.48 -12.70
N SER A 39 -5.50 3.46 -14.02
CA SER A 39 -5.19 2.22 -14.76
C SER A 39 -3.78 1.70 -14.42
N PRO A 40 -3.59 0.36 -14.31
CA PRO A 40 -2.30 -0.31 -14.23
C PRO A 40 -1.28 0.11 -15.29
N GLU A 41 -1.73 0.59 -16.45
CA GLU A 41 -0.86 1.08 -17.52
C GLU A 41 0.03 2.24 -17.09
N ASN A 42 -0.37 2.99 -16.06
CA ASN A 42 0.44 4.03 -15.44
C ASN A 42 1.65 3.48 -14.66
N GLY A 43 1.75 2.15 -14.54
CA GLY A 43 2.84 1.42 -13.93
C GLY A 43 2.80 1.42 -12.39
N LEU A 44 3.60 0.54 -11.79
CA LEU A 44 3.63 0.35 -10.32
C LEU A 44 4.19 1.56 -9.56
N ALA A 45 4.92 2.47 -10.22
CA ALA A 45 5.39 3.71 -9.59
C ALA A 45 4.23 4.63 -9.17
N THR A 46 3.08 4.53 -9.84
CA THR A 46 1.87 5.26 -9.48
C THR A 46 1.26 4.70 -8.20
N LEU A 47 1.10 3.38 -8.12
CA LEU A 47 0.63 2.69 -6.91
C LEU A 47 1.56 2.90 -5.71
N ALA A 48 2.88 2.78 -5.92
CA ALA A 48 3.87 3.00 -4.86
C ALA A 48 3.80 4.42 -4.26
N ARG A 49 3.60 5.45 -5.10
CA ARG A 49 3.43 6.84 -4.63
C ARG A 49 2.12 7.05 -3.89
N PHE A 50 1.05 6.38 -4.30
CA PHE A 50 -0.22 6.40 -3.58
C PHE A 50 -0.06 5.80 -2.18
N LEU A 51 0.49 4.59 -2.08
CA LEU A 51 0.75 3.90 -0.82
C LEU A 51 1.69 4.71 0.08
N TYR A 52 2.77 5.25 -0.47
CA TYR A 52 3.69 6.11 0.28
C TYR A 52 2.98 7.31 0.93
N ARG A 53 2.00 7.93 0.24
CA ARG A 53 1.28 9.11 0.75
C ARG A 53 0.17 8.78 1.74
N ARG A 54 -0.55 7.68 1.51
CA ARG A 54 -1.71 7.28 2.32
C ARG A 54 -1.33 6.47 3.54
N GLU A 55 -0.39 5.55 3.39
CA GLU A 55 -0.02 4.61 4.43
C GLU A 55 1.22 5.08 5.19
N LYS A 56 1.17 4.93 6.52
CA LYS A 56 2.30 5.21 7.40
C LYS A 56 3.15 3.95 7.60
N PHE A 57 3.61 3.36 6.51
CA PHE A 57 4.53 2.23 6.55
C PHE A 57 5.86 2.65 7.18
N GLN A 58 6.22 1.99 8.28
CA GLN A 58 7.49 2.18 8.96
C GLN A 58 8.23 0.85 9.07
N GLN A 59 9.55 0.92 8.98
CA GLN A 59 10.42 -0.16 9.42
C GLN A 59 10.31 -0.34 10.94
N LYS A 60 10.74 -1.49 11.45
CA LYS A 60 10.82 -1.76 12.90
C LYS A 60 11.69 -0.73 13.65
N ASN A 61 12.68 -0.14 12.97
CA ASN A 61 13.53 0.95 13.50
C ASN A 61 12.85 2.34 13.48
N GLY A 62 11.57 2.43 13.12
CA GLY A 62 10.80 3.66 13.06
C GLY A 62 11.00 4.52 11.81
N LYS A 63 11.95 4.17 10.92
CA LYS A 63 12.16 4.89 9.67
C LYS A 63 11.02 4.64 8.68
N ARG A 64 10.61 5.69 7.96
CA ARG A 64 9.61 5.58 6.91
C ARG A 64 10.14 4.77 5.74
N ILE A 65 9.30 3.93 5.15
CA ILE A 65 9.62 3.20 3.94
C ILE A 65 9.61 4.17 2.74
N SER A 66 10.62 4.09 1.88
CA SER A 66 10.69 4.92 0.67
C SER A 66 9.71 4.42 -0.40
N ALA A 67 9.20 5.32 -1.24
CA ALA A 67 8.35 4.93 -2.37
C ALA A 67 9.07 3.98 -3.35
N ASN A 68 10.40 4.08 -3.49
CA ASN A 68 11.16 3.17 -4.34
C ASN A 68 11.23 1.76 -3.75
N THR A 69 11.34 1.64 -2.41
CA THR A 69 11.26 0.35 -1.72
C THR A 69 9.90 -0.29 -1.99
N ILE A 70 8.79 0.42 -1.70
CA ILE A 70 7.42 -0.06 -1.96
C ILE A 70 7.27 -0.53 -3.42
N ARG A 71 7.81 0.24 -4.38
CA ARG A 71 7.76 -0.15 -5.81
C ARG A 71 8.47 -1.48 -6.07
N GLN A 72 9.60 -1.75 -5.42
CA GLN A 72 10.31 -3.03 -5.58
C GLN A 72 9.53 -4.17 -4.94
N ASP A 73 8.93 -3.97 -3.77
CA ASP A 73 8.10 -5.01 -3.14
C ASP A 73 6.88 -5.35 -4.01
N LEU A 74 6.23 -4.32 -4.59
CA LEU A 74 5.15 -4.53 -5.56
C LEU A 74 5.60 -5.30 -6.80
N ILE A 75 6.86 -5.17 -7.22
CA ILE A 75 7.42 -5.94 -8.35
C ILE A 75 7.60 -7.41 -7.95
N GLU A 76 8.13 -7.70 -6.76
CA GLU A 76 8.26 -9.07 -6.26
C GLU A 76 6.88 -9.73 -6.08
N LEU A 77 5.93 -9.03 -5.46
CA LEU A 77 4.55 -9.48 -5.34
C LEU A 77 3.89 -9.73 -6.70
N LEU A 78 4.19 -8.90 -7.70
CA LEU A 78 3.66 -9.09 -9.05
C LEU A 78 4.24 -10.35 -9.70
N LYS A 79 5.54 -10.66 -9.52
CA LYS A 79 6.16 -11.89 -10.05
C LYS A 79 5.56 -13.15 -9.43
N GLU A 80 5.19 -13.10 -8.15
CA GLU A 80 4.54 -14.21 -7.45
C GLU A 80 3.05 -14.33 -7.81
N SER A 81 2.46 -13.29 -8.40
CA SER A 81 1.06 -13.26 -8.81
C SER A 81 0.84 -13.83 -10.21
N LYS A 82 -0.43 -14.12 -10.56
CA LYS A 82 -0.82 -14.49 -11.92
C LYS A 82 -0.91 -13.29 -12.89
N TYR A 83 -0.60 -12.07 -12.44
CA TYR A 83 -0.81 -10.86 -13.23
C TYR A 83 0.41 -10.50 -14.08
N THR A 84 0.19 -10.15 -15.34
CA THR A 84 1.26 -9.68 -16.25
C THR A 84 1.59 -8.22 -15.98
N ASN A 85 2.88 -7.85 -16.06
CA ASN A 85 3.30 -6.46 -15.93
C ASN A 85 2.58 -5.57 -16.96
N PRO A 86 1.79 -4.57 -16.51
CA PRO A 86 0.94 -3.77 -17.39
C PRO A 86 1.76 -2.93 -18.39
N ARG A 87 3.02 -2.60 -18.08
CA ARG A 87 3.91 -1.93 -19.04
C ARG A 87 4.35 -2.81 -20.21
N ASN A 88 4.45 -4.13 -20.01
CA ASN A 88 4.82 -5.05 -21.08
C ASN A 88 3.67 -5.30 -22.07
N ARG A 89 2.44 -4.93 -21.70
CA ARG A 89 1.25 -5.13 -22.55
C ARG A 89 1.21 -4.18 -23.75
N LYS A 90 1.93 -3.05 -23.72
CA LYS A 90 1.99 -2.05 -24.81
C LYS A 90 2.88 -2.45 -26.01
N ARG A 91 3.48 -3.65 -26.01
CA ARG A 91 4.36 -4.14 -27.10
C ARG A 91 3.65 -5.08 -28.09
N LYS A 92 2.34 -4.99 -28.26
CA LYS A 92 1.59 -5.77 -29.26
C LYS A 92 0.82 -4.87 -30.19
#